data_AF-A0A2D6JZ55-F1
#
_entry.id   AF-A0A2D6JZ55-F1
#
_cell.length_a   1.000
_cell.length_b   1.000
_cell.length_c   1.000
_cell.angle_alpha   90.00
_cell.angle_beta   90.00
_cell.angle_gamma   90.00
#
_symmetry.space_group_name_H-M   'P 1'
#
loop_
_entity.id
_entity.type
_entity.pdbx_description
1 polymer ?
#
loop_
_entity_poly.entity_id
_entity_poly.type
_entity_poly.pdbx_seq_one_letter_code
_entity_poly.pdbx_strand_id
1 'polypeptide(L)'
;MDEDELVIEEDEDADLETADVADLDIEEEGADQEDHDEEPNGSVQGHWDDAQLEQAQAHLTSWTTRWKVQEDPYVVGLAEAVSSRKNMTMWASLDPYQRLPVPPLRNGRVLSVIAQILGIARNVLVFVPVAVTWWAIGEATDRFGQYNSFKAVGEKTNFLDFWQNGYGMLDDVKLFWVIGVKIQEIALVDSLIIVAVVVLTLLSSAIGKAADGQGDRAESRAFAEREHVALVLTEALEGKRSASPESIAGSIADVLNDLVDASREVKSAATQLEQASTGVAAFSSQIAELNTTIAELSQRVAGQVSGELVKAVDDLSVSVARLNTAVVGDTTRLMGDVIAGLDSVTEQLERTGSSVEFGVKRLRDDLDVIHNRITGT
;
A
#
# COMPACT_ATOMS: atom_id res chain seq x y z
N MET A 1 -44.40 8.85 -37.37
CA MET A 1 -45.41 7.81 -37.55
C MET A 1 -44.69 6.49 -37.45
N ASP A 2 -44.67 5.81 -36.31
CA ASP A 2 -45.49 5.96 -35.11
C ASP A 2 -44.68 5.67 -33.85
N GLU A 3 -45.03 6.37 -32.79
CA GLU A 3 -44.45 6.34 -31.46
C GLU A 3 -45.14 5.22 -30.67
N ASP A 4 -44.38 4.27 -30.12
CA ASP A 4 -44.92 3.29 -29.19
C ASP A 4 -44.81 3.83 -27.76
N GLU A 5 -45.99 4.23 -27.29
CA GLU A 5 -46.39 4.77 -26.01
C GLU A 5 -46.32 3.68 -24.92
N LEU A 6 -45.49 3.92 -23.90
CA LEU A 6 -45.34 3.02 -22.75
C LEU A 6 -46.32 3.45 -21.67
N VAL A 7 -47.45 2.74 -21.61
CA VAL A 7 -48.52 2.88 -20.62
C VAL A 7 -48.01 2.40 -19.25
N ILE A 8 -48.07 3.27 -18.26
CA ILE A 8 -47.88 2.94 -16.84
C ILE A 8 -49.28 2.82 -16.23
N GLU A 9 -49.61 1.62 -15.75
CA GLU A 9 -50.83 1.36 -14.98
C GLU A 9 -50.61 1.84 -13.53
N GLU A 10 -51.42 2.82 -13.10
CA GLU A 10 -51.60 3.20 -11.69
C GLU A 10 -52.68 2.28 -11.09
N ASP A 11 -52.33 1.55 -10.03
CA ASP A 11 -53.30 0.92 -9.13
C ASP A 11 -53.31 1.68 -7.80
N GLU A 12 -54.48 2.21 -7.48
CA GLU A 12 -54.88 2.86 -6.23
C GLU A 12 -55.12 1.85 -5.08
N ASP A 13 -55.16 2.41 -3.87
CA ASP A 13 -55.84 1.94 -2.64
C ASP A 13 -55.10 1.05 -1.63
N ALA A 14 -54.66 1.69 -0.52
CA ALA A 14 -54.88 1.22 0.86
C ALA A 14 -54.64 2.35 1.90
N ASP A 15 -55.66 3.18 2.03
CA ASP A 15 -56.26 3.81 3.21
C ASP A 15 -55.75 3.58 4.67
N LEU A 16 -55.87 4.69 5.43
CA LEU A 16 -56.04 4.90 6.90
C LEU A 16 -54.76 4.92 7.78
N GLU A 17 -54.54 5.87 8.69
CA GLU A 17 -55.49 6.46 9.65
C GLU A 17 -54.93 7.81 10.20
N THR A 18 -55.66 8.92 10.03
CA THR A 18 -55.36 10.21 10.69
C THR A 18 -56.30 10.38 11.89
N ALA A 19 -55.73 10.46 13.09
CA ALA A 19 -56.48 10.71 14.32
C ALA A 19 -56.71 12.22 14.53
N ASP A 20 -58.00 12.53 14.66
CA ASP A 20 -58.67 13.75 15.06
C ASP A 20 -58.31 14.23 16.47
N VAL A 21 -58.08 15.55 16.63
CA VAL A 21 -58.33 16.24 17.90
C VAL A 21 -58.75 17.70 17.65
N ALA A 22 -60.06 17.88 17.53
CA ALA A 22 -60.90 18.80 18.33
C ALA A 22 -60.41 20.25 18.55
N ASP A 23 -61.01 21.15 17.77
CA ASP A 23 -61.89 22.25 18.19
C ASP A 23 -61.73 22.78 19.63
N LEU A 24 -61.24 24.02 19.75
CA LEU A 24 -61.46 24.90 20.90
C LEU A 24 -61.69 26.33 20.41
N ASP A 25 -62.96 26.66 20.24
CA ASP A 25 -63.48 28.03 20.31
C ASP A 25 -63.06 28.68 21.64
N ILE A 26 -62.47 29.88 21.57
CA ILE A 26 -62.39 30.78 22.72
C ILE A 26 -62.92 32.15 22.28
N GLU A 27 -64.03 32.50 22.93
CA GLU A 27 -64.81 33.73 22.80
C GLU A 27 -64.01 34.98 23.20
N GLU A 28 -64.19 36.07 22.44
CA GLU A 28 -63.86 37.42 22.88
C GLU A 28 -64.87 37.91 23.93
N GLU A 29 -64.46 37.99 25.19
CA GLU A 29 -65.00 38.92 26.19
C GLU A 29 -63.78 39.47 26.96
N GLY A 30 -63.56 40.78 27.07
CA GLY A 30 -64.34 41.69 27.88
C GLY A 30 -63.39 42.28 28.93
N ALA A 31 -63.18 43.59 28.88
CA ALA A 31 -62.27 44.30 29.75
C ALA A 31 -62.69 44.20 31.22
N ASP A 32 -61.75 43.92 32.12
CA ASP A 32 -61.80 44.41 33.50
C ASP A 32 -60.40 44.68 34.03
N GLN A 33 -60.30 45.84 34.66
CA GLN A 33 -59.13 46.45 35.27
C GLN A 33 -59.14 46.08 36.75
N GLU A 34 -58.14 45.33 37.23
CA GLU A 34 -57.85 45.23 38.66
C GLU A 34 -56.37 45.52 38.94
N ASP A 35 -56.19 46.43 39.90
CA ASP A 35 -54.95 47.04 40.33
C ASP A 35 -54.10 46.12 41.22
N HIS A 36 -52.79 46.39 41.19
CA HIS A 36 -51.78 46.15 42.23
C HIS A 36 -51.47 44.70 42.65
N ASP A 37 -50.23 44.26 42.36
CA ASP A 37 -49.17 44.27 43.36
C ASP A 37 -47.79 44.03 42.70
N GLU A 38 -46.89 44.99 42.86
CA GLU A 38 -45.47 44.83 42.52
C GLU A 38 -44.83 43.84 43.50
N GLU A 39 -44.65 42.59 43.09
CA GLU A 39 -43.71 41.70 43.77
C GLU A 39 -42.26 42.06 43.37
N PRO A 40 -41.36 42.30 44.34
CA PRO A 40 -39.98 42.61 44.04
C PRO A 40 -39.19 41.33 43.81
N ASN A 41 -38.46 41.31 42.69
CA ASN A 41 -37.19 40.59 42.54
C ASN A 41 -37.28 39.04 42.50
N GLY A 42 -37.73 38.51 41.36
CA GLY A 42 -37.30 37.20 40.86
C GLY A 42 -36.22 37.40 39.80
N SER A 43 -34.98 37.03 40.09
CA SER A 43 -33.91 36.95 39.09
C SER A 43 -34.30 35.96 38.00
N VAL A 44 -34.80 36.44 36.86
CA VAL A 44 -35.01 35.62 35.66
C VAL A 44 -33.64 35.30 35.09
N GLN A 45 -33.02 34.25 35.62
CA GLN A 45 -31.86 33.61 35.01
C GLN A 45 -32.34 33.03 33.68
N GLY A 46 -31.92 33.68 32.59
CA GLY A 46 -32.06 33.15 31.24
C GLY A 46 -31.26 31.87 31.13
N HIS A 47 -31.85 30.74 31.51
CA HIS A 47 -31.23 29.44 31.37
C HIS A 47 -31.69 28.83 30.03
N TRP A 48 -30.77 28.20 29.30
CA TRP A 48 -31.13 27.35 28.16
C TRP A 48 -32.04 26.21 28.64
N ASP A 49 -32.90 25.66 27.78
CA ASP A 49 -33.73 24.51 28.18
C ASP A 49 -32.85 23.27 28.36
N ASP A 50 -32.65 22.91 29.63
CA ASP A 50 -31.78 21.81 30.04
C ASP A 50 -32.25 20.46 29.50
N ALA A 51 -33.56 20.27 29.37
CA ALA A 51 -34.11 19.02 28.86
C ALA A 51 -33.83 18.89 27.35
N GLN A 52 -34.00 19.97 26.59
CA GLN A 52 -33.71 19.98 25.15
C GLN A 52 -32.21 19.85 24.87
N LEU A 53 -31.35 20.48 25.68
CA LEU A 53 -29.90 20.35 25.55
C LEU A 53 -29.42 18.92 25.88
N GLU A 54 -29.95 18.30 26.93
CA GLU A 54 -29.61 16.93 27.30
C GLU A 54 -30.06 15.93 26.21
N GLN A 55 -31.26 16.15 25.64
CA GLN A 55 -31.74 15.36 24.51
C GLN A 55 -30.85 15.55 23.28
N ALA A 56 -30.52 16.79 22.90
CA ALA A 56 -29.65 17.08 21.76
C ALA A 56 -28.26 16.44 21.94
N GLN A 57 -27.71 16.49 23.15
CA GLN A 57 -26.42 15.86 23.48
C GLN A 57 -26.49 14.33 23.34
N ALA A 58 -27.57 13.70 23.79
CA ALA A 58 -27.77 12.26 23.67
C ALA A 58 -27.87 11.82 22.20
N HIS A 59 -28.62 12.56 21.39
CA HIS A 59 -28.75 12.32 19.95
C HIS A 59 -27.41 12.51 19.21
N LEU A 60 -26.67 13.58 19.52
CA LEU A 60 -25.34 13.83 18.98
C LEU A 60 -24.35 12.71 19.35
N THR A 61 -24.33 12.27 20.61
CA THR A 61 -23.42 11.21 21.08
C THR A 61 -23.73 9.86 20.44
N SER A 62 -25.02 9.52 20.31
CA SER A 62 -25.47 8.30 19.64
C SER A 62 -25.07 8.27 18.17
N TRP A 63 -25.31 9.36 17.45
CA TRP A 63 -24.96 9.50 16.03
C TRP A 63 -23.45 9.47 15.81
N THR A 64 -22.68 10.26 16.57
CA THR A 64 -21.21 10.31 16.44
C THR A 64 -20.56 8.96 16.75
N THR A 65 -21.12 8.21 17.69
CA THR A 65 -20.69 6.84 18.02
C THR A 65 -20.93 5.85 16.91
N ARG A 66 -22.12 5.91 16.30
CA ARG A 66 -22.52 5.05 15.18
C ARG A 66 -21.65 5.27 13.95
N TRP A 67 -21.36 6.52 13.63
CA TRP A 67 -20.64 6.90 12.41
C TRP A 67 -19.13 7.13 12.59
N LYS A 68 -18.62 6.95 13.82
CA LYS A 68 -17.19 7.10 14.16
C LYS A 68 -16.63 8.49 13.84
N VAL A 69 -17.39 9.53 14.18
CA VAL A 69 -17.03 10.94 13.96
C VAL A 69 -16.89 11.72 15.28
N GLN A 70 -16.57 11.03 16.38
CA GLN A 70 -16.45 11.63 17.72
C GLN A 70 -15.25 12.57 17.84
N GLU A 71 -14.22 12.37 17.01
CA GLU A 71 -12.98 13.16 17.03
C GLU A 71 -13.10 14.45 16.19
N ASP A 72 -14.25 14.72 15.57
CA ASP A 72 -14.43 15.91 14.77
C ASP A 72 -14.39 17.18 15.66
N PRO A 73 -13.60 18.22 15.30
CA PRO A 73 -13.45 19.41 16.14
C PRO A 73 -14.75 20.15 16.45
N TYR A 74 -15.71 20.15 15.52
CA TYR A 74 -17.02 20.76 15.75
C TYR A 74 -17.84 19.93 16.75
N VAL A 75 -17.84 18.60 16.61
CA VAL A 75 -18.52 17.68 17.53
C VAL A 75 -17.96 17.78 18.95
N VAL A 76 -16.64 17.74 19.10
CA VAL A 76 -15.98 17.81 20.41
C VAL A 76 -16.25 19.15 21.09
N GLY A 77 -16.10 20.25 20.36
CA GLY A 77 -16.30 21.58 20.92
C GLY A 77 -17.76 21.85 21.29
N LEU A 78 -18.71 21.38 20.48
CA LEU A 78 -20.13 21.49 20.78
C LEU A 78 -20.54 20.62 21.99
N ALA A 79 -20.06 19.38 22.06
CA ALA A 79 -20.35 18.50 23.20
C ALA A 79 -19.80 19.09 24.51
N GLU A 80 -18.60 19.65 24.48
CA GLU A 80 -17.98 20.35 25.63
C GLU A 80 -18.75 21.63 25.98
N ALA A 81 -19.22 22.39 25.00
CA ALA A 81 -20.00 23.61 25.23
C ALA A 81 -21.35 23.31 25.88
N VAL A 82 -22.03 22.26 25.42
CA VAL A 82 -23.30 21.81 26.01
C VAL A 82 -23.09 21.27 27.43
N SER A 83 -22.02 20.51 27.70
CA SER A 83 -21.74 19.99 29.04
C SER A 83 -21.25 21.04 30.03
N SER A 84 -20.44 21.99 29.56
CA SER A 84 -19.86 23.06 30.41
C SER A 84 -20.76 24.29 30.51
N ARG A 85 -21.81 24.36 29.68
CA ARG A 85 -22.72 25.50 29.51
C ARG A 85 -22.04 26.83 29.21
N LYS A 86 -20.90 26.77 28.50
CA LYS A 86 -20.09 27.94 28.17
C LYS A 86 -20.08 28.19 26.68
N ASN A 87 -20.02 29.47 26.28
CA ASN A 87 -19.96 29.89 24.88
C ASN A 87 -21.16 29.40 24.06
N MET A 88 -22.28 29.09 24.70
CA MET A 88 -23.45 28.47 24.06
C MET A 88 -24.02 29.36 22.95
N THR A 89 -23.92 30.67 23.13
CA THR A 89 -24.33 31.66 22.13
C THR A 89 -23.46 31.64 20.88
N MET A 90 -22.17 31.35 21.02
CA MET A 90 -21.26 31.19 19.89
C MET A 90 -21.61 29.93 19.09
N TRP A 91 -21.89 28.81 19.76
CA TRP A 91 -22.27 27.56 19.11
C TRP A 91 -23.65 27.63 18.46
N ALA A 92 -24.62 28.32 19.08
CA ALA A 92 -25.93 28.60 18.49
C ALA A 92 -25.87 29.47 17.23
N SER A 93 -24.79 30.24 17.03
CA SER A 93 -24.59 31.01 15.79
C SER A 93 -24.10 30.17 14.61
N LEU A 94 -23.63 28.94 14.87
CA LEU A 94 -23.12 28.02 13.88
C LEU A 94 -24.22 27.07 13.43
N ASP A 95 -24.59 27.12 12.15
CA ASP A 95 -25.59 26.24 11.56
C ASP A 95 -25.15 24.75 11.61
N PRO A 96 -25.85 23.89 12.38
CA PRO A 96 -25.59 22.45 12.44
C PRO A 96 -25.62 21.75 11.09
N TYR A 97 -26.49 22.17 10.16
CA TYR A 97 -26.62 21.55 8.85
C TYR A 97 -25.36 21.72 7.99
N GLN A 98 -24.58 22.77 8.25
CA GLN A 98 -23.33 23.04 7.52
C GLN A 98 -22.11 22.50 8.25
N ARG A 99 -22.16 22.41 9.57
CA ARG A 99 -20.99 22.12 10.41
C ARG A 99 -20.87 20.66 10.85
N LEU A 100 -21.96 19.91 10.88
CA LEU A 100 -21.89 18.48 11.19
C LEU A 100 -21.04 17.73 10.13
N PRO A 101 -20.09 16.88 10.55
CA PRO A 101 -19.22 16.17 9.62
C PRO A 101 -19.99 15.20 8.73
N VAL A 102 -19.45 14.95 7.54
CA VAL A 102 -19.98 13.93 6.64
C VAL A 102 -19.47 12.56 7.11
N PRO A 103 -20.37 11.61 7.40
CA PRO A 103 -19.97 10.31 7.93
C PRO A 103 -19.11 9.52 6.92
N PRO A 104 -18.02 8.87 7.37
CA PRO A 104 -17.17 8.09 6.48
C PRO A 104 -17.90 6.80 6.07
N LEU A 105 -18.45 6.79 4.86
CA LEU A 105 -19.07 5.60 4.26
C LEU A 105 -17.98 4.56 3.95
N ARG A 106 -17.73 3.66 4.90
CA ARG A 106 -16.77 2.55 4.75
C ARG A 106 -17.43 1.25 4.27
N ASN A 107 -18.76 1.20 4.21
CA ASN A 107 -19.48 0.01 3.77
C ASN A 107 -19.33 -0.14 2.25
N GLY A 108 -18.95 -1.33 1.80
CA GLY A 108 -18.75 -1.64 0.37
C GLY A 108 -17.29 -1.71 -0.09
N ARG A 109 -16.30 -1.28 0.70
CA ARG A 109 -14.88 -1.27 0.26
C ARG A 109 -14.35 -2.66 -0.10
N VAL A 110 -14.69 -3.69 0.68
CA VAL A 110 -14.23 -5.07 0.42
C VAL A 110 -14.89 -5.63 -0.85
N LEU A 111 -16.20 -5.46 -1.01
CA LEU A 111 -16.92 -5.94 -2.19
C LEU A 111 -16.50 -5.20 -3.46
N SER A 112 -16.24 -3.90 -3.37
CA SER A 112 -15.71 -3.08 -4.46
C SER A 112 -14.30 -3.52 -4.87
N VAL A 113 -13.41 -3.79 -3.90
CA VAL A 113 -12.06 -4.35 -4.18
C VAL A 113 -12.15 -5.73 -4.81
N ILE A 114 -13.05 -6.60 -4.32
CA ILE A 114 -13.29 -7.92 -4.93
C ILE A 114 -13.78 -7.75 -6.36
N ALA A 115 -14.76 -6.89 -6.62
CA ALA A 115 -15.27 -6.63 -7.96
C ALA A 115 -14.17 -6.12 -8.90
N GLN A 116 -13.28 -5.24 -8.41
CA GLN A 116 -12.16 -4.72 -9.17
C GLN A 116 -11.12 -5.79 -9.50
N ILE A 117 -10.74 -6.63 -8.52
CA ILE A 117 -9.83 -7.76 -8.72
C ILE A 117 -10.43 -8.76 -9.73
N LEU A 118 -11.72 -9.08 -9.60
CA LEU A 118 -12.44 -9.94 -10.55
C LEU A 118 -12.42 -9.36 -11.96
N GLY A 119 -12.56 -8.04 -12.11
CA GLY A 119 -12.45 -7.35 -13.40
C GLY A 119 -11.06 -7.48 -14.04
N ILE A 120 -9.99 -7.28 -13.24
CA ILE A 120 -8.61 -7.47 -13.71
C ILE A 120 -8.35 -8.93 -14.08
N ALA A 121 -8.74 -9.86 -13.22
CA ALA A 121 -8.59 -11.29 -13.45
C ALA A 121 -9.29 -11.72 -14.75
N ARG A 122 -10.52 -11.25 -14.98
CA ARG A 122 -11.27 -11.48 -16.23
C ARG A 122 -10.52 -10.95 -17.45
N ASN A 123 -9.99 -9.73 -17.39
CA ASN A 123 -9.28 -9.12 -18.52
C ASN A 123 -8.03 -9.92 -18.91
N VAL A 124 -7.31 -10.49 -17.95
CA VAL A 124 -6.18 -11.38 -18.22
C VAL A 124 -6.65 -12.75 -18.69
N LEU A 125 -7.68 -13.32 -18.05
CA LEU A 125 -8.19 -14.66 -18.33
C LEU A 125 -8.75 -14.79 -19.76
N VAL A 126 -9.26 -13.72 -20.36
CA VAL A 126 -9.70 -13.69 -21.78
C VAL A 126 -8.58 -14.08 -22.75
N PHE A 127 -7.32 -13.80 -22.41
CA PHE A 127 -6.18 -14.14 -23.27
C PHE A 127 -5.62 -15.55 -23.01
N VAL A 128 -6.00 -16.19 -21.91
CA VAL A 128 -5.46 -17.51 -21.53
C VAL A 128 -5.81 -18.60 -22.56
N PRO A 129 -7.06 -18.72 -23.08
CA PRO A 129 -7.37 -19.71 -24.11
C PRO A 129 -6.50 -19.56 -25.36
N VAL A 130 -6.28 -18.31 -25.79
CA VAL A 130 -5.42 -18.01 -26.94
C VAL A 130 -3.98 -18.41 -26.64
N ALA A 131 -3.47 -18.10 -25.46
CA ALA A 131 -2.10 -18.49 -25.08
C ALA A 131 -1.93 -20.03 -25.02
N VAL A 132 -2.92 -20.74 -24.47
CA VAL A 132 -2.90 -22.21 -24.35
C VAL A 132 -2.93 -22.88 -25.73
N THR A 133 -3.82 -22.42 -26.63
CA THR A 133 -3.89 -22.95 -28.00
C THR A 133 -2.59 -22.77 -28.77
N TRP A 134 -2.00 -21.57 -28.75
CA TRP A 134 -0.74 -21.30 -29.45
C TRP A 134 0.42 -22.10 -28.88
N TRP A 135 0.51 -22.21 -27.55
CA TRP A 135 1.51 -23.05 -26.92
C TRP A 135 1.38 -24.51 -27.37
N ALA A 136 0.15 -25.04 -27.36
CA ALA A 136 -0.08 -26.43 -27.69
C ALA A 136 0.11 -26.75 -29.18
N ILE A 137 -0.23 -25.83 -30.08
CA ILE A 137 0.11 -25.94 -31.52
C ILE A 137 1.62 -25.99 -31.69
N GLY A 138 2.36 -25.13 -30.98
CA GLY A 138 3.82 -25.10 -31.01
C GLY A 138 4.43 -26.45 -30.59
N GLU A 139 4.00 -26.97 -29.44
CA GLU A 139 4.47 -28.25 -28.92
C GLU A 139 4.07 -29.43 -29.84
N ALA A 140 2.82 -29.47 -30.31
CA ALA A 140 2.36 -30.50 -31.25
C ALA A 140 3.17 -30.46 -32.56
N THR A 141 3.53 -29.27 -33.04
CA THR A 141 4.34 -29.10 -34.26
C THR A 141 5.76 -29.63 -34.06
N ASP A 142 6.39 -29.32 -32.92
CA ASP A 142 7.73 -29.82 -32.61
C ASP A 142 7.76 -31.35 -32.54
N ARG A 143 6.82 -31.94 -31.79
CA ARG A 143 6.68 -33.40 -31.68
C ARG A 143 6.35 -34.07 -33.00
N PHE A 144 5.56 -33.43 -33.87
CA PHE A 144 5.28 -33.94 -35.20
C PHE A 144 6.52 -33.95 -36.10
N GLY A 145 7.39 -32.93 -35.97
CA GLY A 145 8.69 -32.89 -36.65
C GLY A 145 9.59 -34.06 -36.24
N GLN A 146 9.64 -34.34 -34.93
CA GLN A 146 10.37 -35.49 -34.39
C GLN A 146 9.78 -36.82 -34.90
N TYR A 147 8.46 -36.99 -34.80
CA TYR A 147 7.76 -38.19 -35.26
C TYR A 147 8.01 -38.50 -36.75
N ASN A 148 7.99 -37.48 -37.61
CA ASN A 148 8.29 -37.65 -39.04
C ASN A 148 9.75 -38.04 -39.33
N SER A 149 10.68 -37.76 -38.40
CA SER A 149 12.09 -38.12 -38.54
C SER A 149 12.34 -39.61 -38.23
N PHE A 150 11.46 -40.25 -37.47
CA PHE A 150 11.60 -41.65 -37.05
C PHE A 150 10.67 -42.65 -37.76
N LYS A 151 9.67 -42.16 -38.51
CA LYS A 151 8.70 -43.05 -39.17
C LYS A 151 9.31 -43.87 -40.31
N ALA A 152 8.74 -45.04 -40.58
CA ALA A 152 9.15 -45.91 -41.67
C ALA A 152 8.85 -45.27 -43.05
N VAL A 153 9.74 -45.50 -44.02
CA VAL A 153 9.62 -44.99 -45.39
C VAL A 153 8.31 -45.51 -46.01
N GLY A 154 7.32 -44.62 -46.19
CA GLY A 154 6.02 -44.92 -46.80
C GLY A 154 4.80 -44.56 -45.94
N GLU A 155 4.97 -44.33 -44.64
CA GLU A 155 3.87 -43.98 -43.74
C GLU A 155 3.52 -42.47 -43.83
N LYS A 156 2.26 -42.16 -44.13
CA LYS A 156 1.78 -40.77 -44.30
C LYS A 156 0.75 -40.43 -43.23
N THR A 157 1.22 -40.02 -42.05
CA THR A 157 0.37 -39.45 -41.00
C THR A 157 0.20 -37.95 -41.23
N ASN A 158 -1.04 -37.45 -41.23
CA ASN A 158 -1.35 -36.03 -41.29
C ASN A 158 -1.09 -35.38 -39.91
N PHE A 159 -0.71 -34.11 -39.88
CA PHE A 159 -0.53 -33.36 -38.63
C PHE A 159 -1.76 -33.40 -37.71
N LEU A 160 -2.98 -33.28 -38.24
CA LEU A 160 -4.20 -33.32 -37.43
C LEU A 160 -4.44 -34.70 -36.79
N ASP A 161 -4.14 -35.76 -37.53
CA ASP A 161 -4.25 -37.14 -37.04
C ASP A 161 -3.21 -37.41 -35.94
N PHE A 162 -2.00 -36.87 -36.10
CA PHE A 162 -0.97 -36.86 -35.07
C PHE A 162 -1.37 -36.06 -33.82
N TRP A 163 -1.90 -34.86 -34.00
CA TRP A 163 -2.28 -33.99 -32.89
C TRP A 163 -3.48 -34.52 -32.10
N GLN A 164 -4.38 -35.23 -32.77
CA GLN A 164 -5.50 -35.94 -32.14
C GLN A 164 -5.05 -37.18 -31.36
N ASN A 165 -4.21 -38.04 -31.95
CA ASN A 165 -3.90 -39.35 -31.36
C ASN A 165 -2.64 -39.36 -30.49
N GLY A 166 -1.72 -38.42 -30.67
CA GLY A 166 -0.52 -38.24 -29.87
C GLY A 166 0.59 -39.28 -30.09
N TYR A 167 0.25 -40.51 -30.49
CA TYR A 167 1.16 -41.64 -30.76
C TYR A 167 2.22 -41.85 -29.65
N GLY A 168 1.85 -41.64 -28.39
CA GLY A 168 2.77 -41.73 -27.24
C GLY A 168 3.75 -40.56 -27.08
N MET A 169 3.86 -39.67 -28.06
CA MET A 169 4.79 -38.52 -28.04
C MET A 169 4.21 -37.29 -27.33
N LEU A 170 2.88 -37.23 -27.19
CA LEU A 170 2.15 -36.11 -26.56
C LEU A 170 1.62 -36.44 -25.15
N ASP A 171 1.63 -37.71 -24.74
CA ASP A 171 1.02 -38.16 -23.47
C ASP A 171 1.81 -37.70 -22.23
N ASP A 172 3.12 -37.55 -22.39
CA ASP A 172 4.03 -37.09 -21.33
C ASP A 172 4.09 -35.57 -21.20
N VAL A 173 3.52 -34.83 -22.16
CA VAL A 173 3.59 -33.37 -22.19
C VAL A 173 2.35 -32.76 -21.57
N LYS A 174 2.54 -32.04 -20.47
CA LYS A 174 1.45 -31.38 -19.74
C LYS A 174 1.80 -29.96 -19.36
N LEU A 175 0.90 -29.02 -19.69
CA LEU A 175 0.92 -27.66 -19.19
C LEU A 175 0.34 -27.63 -17.78
N PHE A 176 1.04 -26.99 -16.85
CA PHE A 176 0.68 -26.91 -15.43
C PHE A 176 0.33 -28.27 -14.79
N TRP A 177 1.01 -29.35 -15.18
CA TRP A 177 0.81 -30.71 -14.67
C TRP A 177 -0.56 -31.36 -14.96
N VAL A 178 -1.51 -30.64 -15.56
CA VAL A 178 -2.91 -31.05 -15.67
C VAL A 178 -3.44 -31.04 -17.11
N ILE A 179 -2.96 -30.14 -17.96
CA ILE A 179 -3.51 -29.91 -19.31
C ILE A 179 -2.62 -30.62 -20.33
N GLY A 180 -3.12 -31.62 -21.05
CA GLY A 180 -2.35 -32.24 -22.14
C GLY A 180 -2.41 -31.46 -23.45
N VAL A 181 -1.62 -31.92 -24.42
CA VAL A 181 -1.37 -31.23 -25.70
C VAL A 181 -2.27 -31.73 -26.83
N LYS A 182 -3.14 -32.71 -26.58
CA LYS A 182 -4.05 -33.24 -27.61
C LYS A 182 -5.13 -32.24 -27.97
N ILE A 183 -5.55 -32.23 -29.24
CA ILE A 183 -6.48 -31.23 -29.78
C ILE A 183 -7.81 -31.19 -29.01
N GLN A 184 -8.35 -32.34 -28.59
CA GLN A 184 -9.60 -32.43 -27.82
C GLN A 184 -9.44 -31.87 -26.40
N GLU A 185 -8.30 -32.12 -25.76
CA GLU A 185 -8.07 -31.68 -24.39
C GLU A 185 -7.95 -30.17 -24.31
N ILE A 186 -7.24 -29.56 -25.28
CA ILE A 186 -7.13 -28.10 -25.41
C ILE A 186 -8.50 -27.49 -25.67
N ALA A 187 -9.27 -28.03 -26.62
CA ALA A 187 -10.58 -27.52 -26.95
C ALA A 187 -11.54 -27.56 -25.75
N LEU A 188 -11.48 -28.64 -24.94
CA LEU A 188 -12.26 -28.73 -23.70
C LEU A 188 -11.81 -27.69 -22.68
N VAL A 189 -10.50 -27.54 -22.47
CA VAL A 189 -9.94 -26.54 -21.53
C VAL A 189 -10.32 -25.12 -21.94
N ASP A 190 -10.19 -24.77 -23.23
CA ASP A 190 -10.58 -23.45 -23.72
C ASP A 190 -12.07 -23.18 -23.55
N SER A 191 -12.92 -24.17 -23.88
CA SER A 191 -14.37 -24.03 -23.68
C SER A 191 -14.72 -23.79 -22.22
N LEU A 192 -14.03 -24.47 -21.29
CA LEU A 192 -14.22 -24.32 -19.86
C LEU A 192 -13.72 -22.95 -19.36
N ILE A 193 -12.58 -22.48 -19.86
CA ILE A 193 -12.05 -21.15 -19.52
C ILE A 193 -13.00 -20.06 -20.02
N ILE A 194 -13.52 -20.15 -21.25
CA ILE A 194 -14.47 -19.18 -21.79
C ILE A 194 -15.75 -19.15 -20.94
N VAL A 195 -16.31 -20.31 -20.60
CA VAL A 195 -17.47 -20.40 -19.69
C VAL A 195 -17.15 -19.77 -18.33
N ALA A 196 -15.97 -20.06 -17.77
CA ALA A 196 -15.54 -19.47 -16.51
C ALA A 196 -15.42 -17.95 -16.59
N VAL A 197 -14.88 -17.39 -17.69
CA VAL A 197 -14.81 -15.94 -17.94
C VAL A 197 -16.21 -15.32 -17.97
N VAL A 198 -17.16 -15.95 -18.67
CA VAL A 198 -18.54 -15.45 -18.74
C VAL A 198 -19.19 -15.46 -17.36
N VAL A 199 -19.09 -16.58 -16.64
CA VAL A 199 -19.61 -16.71 -15.27
C VAL A 199 -18.97 -15.68 -14.34
N LEU A 200 -17.66 -15.49 -14.42
CA LEU A 200 -16.92 -14.50 -13.62
C LEU A 200 -17.39 -13.07 -13.94
N THR A 201 -17.67 -12.77 -15.21
CA THR A 201 -18.18 -11.46 -15.65
C THR A 201 -19.56 -11.19 -15.05
N LEU A 202 -20.47 -12.16 -15.13
CA LEU A 202 -21.81 -12.05 -14.56
C LEU A 202 -21.77 -11.92 -13.04
N LEU A 203 -20.94 -12.73 -12.37
CA LEU A 203 -20.78 -12.71 -10.92
C LEU A 203 -20.17 -11.39 -10.45
N SER A 204 -19.14 -10.89 -11.13
CA SER A 204 -18.53 -9.58 -10.85
C SER A 204 -19.56 -8.45 -10.99
N SER A 205 -20.39 -8.48 -12.03
CA SER A 205 -21.45 -7.48 -12.23
C SER A 205 -22.53 -7.55 -11.15
N ALA A 206 -22.98 -8.76 -10.78
CA ALA A 206 -23.98 -8.95 -9.74
C ALA A 206 -23.46 -8.50 -8.36
N ILE A 207 -22.22 -8.83 -8.02
CA ILE A 207 -21.57 -8.41 -6.78
C ILE A 207 -21.38 -6.90 -6.75
N GLY A 208 -20.95 -6.29 -7.87
CA GLY A 208 -20.80 -4.84 -7.99
C GLY A 208 -22.11 -4.12 -7.71
N LYS A 209 -23.20 -4.51 -8.38
CA LYS A 209 -24.53 -3.93 -8.17
C LYS A 209 -25.04 -4.12 -6.73
N ALA A 210 -24.80 -5.28 -6.13
CA ALA A 210 -25.18 -5.54 -4.74
C ALA A 210 -24.37 -4.68 -3.75
N ALA A 211 -23.09 -4.42 -4.06
CA ALA A 211 -22.23 -3.57 -3.25
C ALA A 211 -22.63 -2.10 -3.34
N ASP A 212 -22.89 -1.60 -4.55
CA ASP A 212 -23.30 -0.22 -4.81
C ASP A 212 -24.65 0.07 -4.14
N GLY A 213 -25.64 -0.82 -4.30
CA GLY A 213 -26.95 -0.66 -3.67
C GLY A 213 -26.94 -0.76 -2.13
N GLN A 214 -25.90 -1.35 -1.52
CA GLN A 214 -25.69 -1.29 -0.07
C GLN A 214 -25.01 0.01 0.35
N GLY A 215 -24.08 0.52 -0.48
CA GLY A 215 -23.44 1.82 -0.31
C GLY A 215 -24.47 2.95 -0.29
N ASP A 216 -25.30 3.02 -1.32
CA ASP A 216 -26.31 4.09 -1.49
C ASP A 216 -27.31 4.13 -0.33
N ARG A 217 -27.79 2.96 0.12
CA ARG A 217 -28.72 2.89 1.27
C ARG A 217 -28.05 3.29 2.58
N ALA A 218 -26.78 2.94 2.76
CA ALA A 218 -26.02 3.35 3.93
C ALA A 218 -25.77 4.86 3.90
N GLU A 219 -25.50 5.43 2.73
CA GLU A 219 -25.35 6.86 2.50
C GLU A 219 -26.62 7.63 2.82
N SER A 220 -27.76 7.24 2.23
CA SER A 220 -29.04 7.91 2.49
C SER A 220 -29.43 7.88 3.96
N ARG A 221 -29.19 6.74 4.66
CA ARG A 221 -29.43 6.64 6.10
C ARG A 221 -28.50 7.55 6.90
N ALA A 222 -27.22 7.62 6.53
CA ALA A 222 -26.26 8.47 7.21
C ALA A 222 -26.61 9.96 7.08
N PHE A 223 -27.05 10.38 5.90
CA PHE A 223 -27.52 11.74 5.64
C PHE A 223 -28.82 12.07 6.36
N ALA A 224 -29.81 11.18 6.33
CA ALA A 224 -31.08 11.38 7.03
C ALA A 224 -30.87 11.48 8.57
N GLU A 225 -30.00 10.65 9.13
CA GLU A 225 -29.67 10.74 10.56
C GLU A 225 -28.90 12.03 10.90
N ARG A 226 -28.00 12.48 10.02
CA ARG A 226 -27.29 13.76 10.18
C ARG A 226 -28.26 14.94 10.15
N GLU A 227 -29.23 14.92 9.24
CA GLU A 227 -30.27 15.95 9.13
C GLU A 227 -31.16 16.00 10.37
N HIS A 228 -31.57 14.83 10.88
CA HIS A 228 -32.33 14.74 12.13
C HIS A 228 -31.56 15.29 13.34
N VAL A 229 -30.27 14.96 13.47
CA VAL A 229 -29.42 15.51 14.55
C VAL A 229 -29.23 17.02 14.39
N ALA A 230 -29.06 17.51 13.16
CA ALA A 230 -28.99 18.95 12.90
C ALA A 230 -30.28 19.66 13.33
N LEU A 231 -31.44 19.10 13.04
CA LEU A 231 -32.74 19.65 13.43
C LEU A 231 -32.89 19.75 14.95
N VAL A 232 -32.64 18.65 15.67
CA VAL A 232 -32.74 18.61 17.14
C VAL A 232 -31.75 19.59 17.78
N LEU A 233 -30.55 19.70 17.22
CA LEU A 233 -29.54 20.61 17.72
C LEU A 233 -29.91 22.07 17.46
N THR A 234 -30.43 22.39 16.27
CA THR A 234 -30.91 23.73 15.94
C THR A 234 -32.05 24.12 16.87
N GLU A 235 -33.02 23.24 17.10
CA GLU A 235 -34.14 23.49 18.03
C GLU A 235 -33.65 23.78 19.46
N ALA A 236 -32.74 22.95 19.98
CA ALA A 236 -32.16 23.13 21.31
C ALA A 236 -31.29 24.40 21.43
N LEU A 237 -30.67 24.86 20.35
CA LEU A 237 -29.82 26.06 20.30
C LEU A 237 -30.59 27.33 19.90
N GLU A 238 -31.77 27.24 19.29
CA GLU A 238 -32.59 28.38 18.86
C GLU A 238 -33.70 28.77 19.84
N GLY A 239 -33.99 27.96 20.86
CA GLY A 239 -35.08 28.15 21.83
C GLY A 239 -35.19 29.53 22.51
N LYS A 240 -34.21 30.44 22.37
CA LYS A 240 -34.27 31.84 22.86
C LYS A 240 -34.39 32.92 21.77
N ARG A 241 -34.26 32.59 20.47
CA ARG A 241 -34.12 33.61 19.40
C ARG A 241 -35.45 34.17 18.88
N SER A 242 -36.58 33.57 19.24
CA SER A 242 -37.90 34.08 18.84
C SER A 242 -38.73 34.50 20.06
N ALA A 243 -39.10 35.79 20.08
CA ALA A 243 -40.18 36.41 20.85
C ALA A 243 -40.00 36.70 22.36
N SER A 244 -39.22 37.73 22.75
CA SER A 244 -39.69 38.88 23.56
C SER A 244 -38.57 39.93 23.79
N PRO A 245 -38.89 41.22 24.05
CA PRO A 245 -37.90 42.25 24.42
C PRO A 245 -37.06 41.90 25.67
N GLU A 246 -37.60 41.10 26.61
CA GLU A 246 -36.83 40.60 27.76
C GLU A 246 -35.79 39.53 27.37
N SER A 247 -36.05 38.72 26.33
CA SER A 247 -35.09 37.71 25.85
C SER A 247 -33.82 38.34 25.23
N ILE A 248 -33.96 39.56 24.70
CA ILE A 248 -32.84 40.35 24.15
C ILE A 248 -31.94 40.84 25.28
N ALA A 249 -32.48 41.27 26.42
CA ALA A 249 -31.68 41.70 27.57
C ALA A 249 -30.91 40.51 28.20
N GLY A 250 -31.55 39.34 28.29
CA GLY A 250 -30.91 38.11 28.76
C GLY A 250 -29.81 37.61 27.81
N SER A 251 -30.06 37.62 26.49
CA SER A 251 -29.04 37.20 25.51
C SER A 251 -27.84 38.14 25.46
N ILE A 252 -28.01 39.45 25.69
CA ILE A 252 -26.88 40.39 25.81
C ILE A 252 -26.03 40.07 27.05
N ALA A 253 -26.64 39.71 28.18
CA ALA A 253 -25.91 39.32 29.39
C ALA A 253 -25.11 38.02 29.18
N ASP A 254 -25.71 37.03 28.52
CA ASP A 254 -25.04 35.76 28.17
C ASP A 254 -23.88 36.01 27.19
N VAL A 255 -24.08 36.82 26.14
CA VAL A 255 -23.03 37.21 25.18
C VAL A 255 -21.89 37.96 25.87
N LEU A 256 -22.19 38.86 26.81
CA LEU A 256 -21.17 39.59 27.55
C LEU A 256 -20.34 38.66 28.44
N ASN A 257 -20.98 37.68 29.08
CA ASN A 257 -20.30 36.69 29.90
C ASN A 257 -19.43 35.74 29.06
N ASP A 258 -19.97 35.26 27.93
CA ASP A 258 -19.24 34.48 26.93
C ASP A 258 -18.03 35.27 26.38
N LEU A 259 -18.18 36.58 26.13
CA LEU A 259 -17.08 37.44 25.68
C LEU A 259 -16.00 37.62 26.75
N VAL A 260 -16.38 37.73 28.02
CA VAL A 260 -15.44 37.80 29.15
C VAL A 260 -14.65 36.50 29.28
N ASP A 261 -15.31 35.36 29.15
CA ASP A 261 -14.65 34.05 29.22
C ASP A 261 -13.74 33.81 28.01
N ALA A 262 -14.17 34.16 26.79
CA ALA A 262 -13.32 34.13 25.61
C ALA A 262 -12.07 35.03 25.78
N SER A 263 -12.22 36.22 26.39
CA SER A 263 -11.10 37.12 26.68
C SER A 263 -10.10 36.51 27.69
N ARG A 264 -10.59 35.80 28.70
CA ARG A 264 -9.74 35.06 29.66
C ARG A 264 -8.98 33.93 28.97
N GLU A 265 -9.63 33.23 28.05
CA GLU A 265 -9.01 32.14 27.30
C GLU A 265 -7.93 32.64 26.32
N VAL A 266 -8.20 33.75 25.60
CA VAL A 266 -7.21 34.43 24.75
C VAL A 266 -6.00 34.89 25.57
N LYS A 267 -6.24 35.42 26.77
CA LYS A 267 -5.15 35.80 27.69
C LYS A 267 -4.31 34.57 28.09
N SER A 268 -4.94 33.44 28.39
CA SER A 268 -4.26 32.18 28.69
C SER A 268 -3.43 31.69 27.50
N ALA A 269 -4.01 31.66 26.29
CA ALA A 269 -3.31 31.27 25.07
C ALA A 269 -2.10 32.18 24.78
N ALA A 270 -2.22 33.49 25.00
CA ALA A 270 -1.12 34.43 24.87
C ALA A 270 0.04 34.12 25.85
N THR A 271 -0.27 33.77 27.11
CA THR A 271 0.78 33.38 28.08
C THR A 271 1.47 32.07 27.70
N GLN A 272 0.75 31.11 27.12
CA GLN A 272 1.35 29.87 26.61
C GLN A 272 2.23 30.13 25.38
N LEU A 273 1.82 31.02 24.48
CA LEU A 273 2.64 31.44 23.34
C LEU A 273 3.92 32.15 23.77
N GLU A 274 3.87 32.98 24.81
CA GLU A 274 5.05 33.61 25.41
C GLU A 274 6.03 32.55 25.94
N GLN A 275 5.53 31.56 26.67
CA GLN A 275 6.35 30.43 27.16
C GLN A 275 6.95 29.62 26.00
N ALA A 276 6.17 29.30 24.96
CA ALA A 276 6.67 28.59 23.78
C ALA A 276 7.77 29.40 23.06
N SER A 277 7.61 30.71 22.92
CA SER A 277 8.60 31.61 22.33
C SER A 277 9.92 31.61 23.11
N THR A 278 9.85 31.57 24.45
CA THR A 278 11.08 31.43 25.28
C THR A 278 11.76 30.08 25.09
N GLY A 279 11.00 28.99 24.89
CA GLY A 279 11.55 27.67 24.57
C GLY A 279 12.25 27.63 23.20
N VAL A 280 11.71 28.29 22.18
CA VAL A 280 12.34 28.40 20.85
C VAL A 280 13.68 29.13 20.91
N ALA A 281 13.80 30.17 21.73
CA ALA A 281 15.09 30.85 21.95
C ALA A 281 16.15 29.91 22.54
N ALA A 282 15.74 29.00 23.45
CA ALA A 282 16.63 27.98 24.00
C ALA A 282 17.08 26.95 22.94
N PHE A 283 16.19 26.53 22.03
CA PHE A 283 16.56 25.66 20.91
C PHE A 283 17.56 26.32 19.95
N SER A 284 17.41 27.62 19.67
CA SER A 284 18.38 28.36 18.85
C SER A 284 19.79 28.33 19.45
N SER A 285 19.91 28.40 20.78
CA SER A 285 21.20 28.27 21.47
C SER A 285 21.77 26.86 21.34
N GLN A 286 20.94 25.82 21.47
CA GLN A 286 21.37 24.43 21.31
C GLN A 286 21.82 24.12 19.87
N ILE A 287 21.17 24.70 18.86
CA ILE A 287 21.59 24.57 17.46
C ILE A 287 22.98 25.21 17.24
N ALA A 288 23.25 26.35 17.87
CA ALA A 288 24.56 26.99 17.79
C ALA A 288 25.66 26.10 18.40
N GLU A 289 25.40 25.51 19.57
CA GLU A 289 26.30 24.58 20.25
C GLU A 289 26.54 23.29 19.43
N LEU A 290 25.47 22.76 18.81
CA LEU A 290 25.57 21.61 17.93
C LEU A 290 26.44 21.91 16.69
N ASN A 291 26.28 23.09 16.10
CA ASN A 291 27.07 23.50 14.94
C ASN A 291 28.57 23.63 15.29
N THR A 292 28.88 24.16 16.47
CA THR A 292 30.26 24.16 17.00
C THR A 292 30.80 22.74 17.17
N THR A 293 30.00 21.84 17.73
CA THR A 293 30.40 20.43 17.95
C THR A 293 30.65 19.70 16.62
N ILE A 294 29.82 19.94 15.60
CA ILE A 294 30.00 19.37 14.25
C ILE A 294 31.28 19.88 13.61
N ALA A 295 31.59 21.17 13.75
CA ALA A 295 32.83 21.75 13.24
C ALA A 295 34.06 21.10 13.90
N GLU A 296 34.03 20.89 15.21
CA GLU A 296 35.10 20.20 15.94
C GLU A 296 35.27 18.74 15.49
N LEU A 297 34.17 18.01 15.30
CA LEU A 297 34.20 16.63 14.81
C LEU A 297 34.78 16.56 13.39
N SER A 298 34.34 17.45 12.49
CA SER A 298 34.86 17.57 11.13
C SER A 298 36.37 17.81 11.12
N GLN A 299 36.85 18.71 11.99
CA GLN A 299 38.29 18.99 12.15
C GLN A 299 39.07 17.75 12.61
N ARG A 300 38.52 16.98 13.57
CA ARG A 300 39.15 15.74 14.06
C ARG A 300 39.19 14.64 13.00
N VAL A 301 38.11 14.45 12.24
CA VAL A 301 38.08 13.48 11.13
C VAL A 301 39.09 13.85 10.04
N ALA A 302 39.12 15.13 9.65
CA ALA A 302 40.07 15.62 8.64
C ALA A 302 41.53 15.48 9.10
N GLY A 303 41.83 15.78 10.37
CA GLY A 303 43.19 15.74 10.89
C GLY A 303 43.71 14.32 11.17
N GLN A 304 42.87 13.47 11.76
CA GLN A 304 43.32 12.21 12.34
C GLN A 304 43.17 11.03 11.37
N VAL A 305 42.02 10.91 10.71
CA VAL A 305 41.75 9.78 9.79
C VAL A 305 42.52 9.95 8.48
N SER A 306 42.60 11.16 7.93
CA SER A 306 43.35 11.42 6.70
C SER A 306 44.86 11.18 6.90
N GLY A 307 45.42 11.66 8.02
CA GLY A 307 46.84 11.49 8.33
C GLY A 307 47.25 10.04 8.57
N GLU A 308 46.46 9.29 9.34
CA GLU A 308 46.75 7.87 9.61
C GLU A 308 46.53 6.98 8.37
N LEU A 309 45.50 7.26 7.57
CA LEU A 309 45.24 6.51 6.35
C LEU A 309 46.32 6.73 5.28
N VAL A 310 46.77 7.98 5.08
CA VAL A 310 47.88 8.28 4.15
C VAL A 310 49.15 7.54 4.58
N LYS A 311 49.45 7.53 5.88
CA LYS A 311 50.61 6.81 6.41
C LYS A 311 50.50 5.29 6.22
N ALA A 312 49.34 4.71 6.47
CA ALA A 312 49.10 3.28 6.26
C ALA A 312 49.19 2.88 4.78
N VAL A 313 48.72 3.73 3.87
CA VAL A 313 48.84 3.51 2.41
C VAL A 313 50.31 3.61 1.96
N ASP A 314 51.07 4.56 2.50
CA ASP A 314 52.50 4.68 2.21
C ASP A 314 53.29 3.46 2.72
N ASP A 315 53.03 3.02 3.95
CA ASP A 315 53.64 1.82 4.53
C ASP A 315 53.30 0.55 3.71
N LEU A 316 52.05 0.43 3.23
CA LEU A 316 51.64 -0.66 2.36
C LEU A 316 52.34 -0.61 1.00
N SER A 317 52.46 0.56 0.38
CA SER A 317 53.16 0.77 -0.89
C SER A 317 54.63 0.33 -0.79
N VAL A 318 55.31 0.72 0.29
CA VAL A 318 56.69 0.30 0.60
C VAL A 318 56.78 -1.21 0.79
N SER A 319 55.81 -1.81 1.50
CA SER A 319 55.76 -3.27 1.70
C SER A 319 55.58 -4.03 0.37
N VAL A 320 54.68 -3.57 -0.49
CA VAL A 320 54.46 -4.15 -1.83
C VAL A 320 55.70 -4.02 -2.71
N ALA A 321 56.37 -2.86 -2.70
CA ALA A 321 57.61 -2.67 -3.46
C ALA A 321 58.72 -3.62 -2.99
N ARG A 322 58.84 -3.83 -1.67
CA ARG A 322 59.80 -4.80 -1.09
C ARG A 322 59.46 -6.22 -1.48
N LEU A 323 58.18 -6.62 -1.41
CA LEU A 323 57.73 -7.95 -1.82
C LEU A 323 58.02 -8.19 -3.30
N ASN A 324 57.69 -7.24 -4.17
CA ASN A 324 57.97 -7.35 -5.60
C ASN A 324 59.47 -7.53 -5.88
N THR A 325 60.32 -6.76 -5.20
CA THR A 325 61.78 -6.88 -5.33
C THR A 325 62.28 -8.25 -4.85
N ALA A 326 61.73 -8.77 -3.73
CA ALA A 326 62.08 -10.07 -3.20
C ALA A 326 61.66 -11.21 -4.15
N VAL A 327 60.41 -11.19 -4.65
CA VAL A 327 59.89 -12.20 -5.57
C VAL A 327 60.65 -12.22 -6.89
N VAL A 328 60.96 -11.05 -7.47
CA VAL A 328 61.78 -10.96 -8.69
C VAL A 328 63.19 -11.49 -8.44
N GLY A 329 63.79 -11.13 -7.30
CA GLY A 329 65.11 -11.63 -6.91
C GLY A 329 65.15 -13.15 -6.74
N ASP A 330 64.14 -13.72 -6.07
CA ASP A 330 64.06 -15.16 -5.81
C ASP A 330 63.75 -15.95 -7.10
N THR A 331 62.87 -15.42 -7.96
CA THR A 331 62.59 -16.00 -9.29
C THR A 331 63.83 -16.00 -10.18
N THR A 332 64.60 -14.90 -10.17
CA THR A 332 65.84 -14.80 -10.94
C THR A 332 66.89 -15.79 -10.43
N ARG A 333 67.00 -15.97 -9.11
CA ARG A 333 67.88 -16.98 -8.51
C ARG A 333 67.47 -18.40 -8.87
N LEU A 334 66.19 -18.75 -8.71
CA LEU A 334 65.67 -20.07 -9.06
C LEU A 334 65.87 -20.39 -10.55
N MET A 335 65.63 -19.42 -11.44
CA MET A 335 65.94 -19.60 -12.87
C MET A 335 67.44 -19.83 -13.10
N GLY A 336 68.31 -19.09 -12.42
CA GLY A 336 69.76 -19.32 -12.47
C GLY A 336 70.16 -20.71 -12.01
N ASP A 337 69.61 -21.17 -10.87
CA ASP A 337 69.88 -22.49 -10.31
C ASP A 337 69.36 -23.62 -11.23
N VAL A 338 68.19 -23.46 -11.84
CA VAL A 338 67.64 -24.42 -12.81
C VAL A 338 68.50 -24.49 -14.07
N ILE A 339 68.95 -23.35 -14.60
CA ILE A 339 69.84 -23.32 -15.79
C ILE A 339 71.17 -24.00 -15.46
N ALA A 340 71.77 -23.68 -14.31
CA ALA A 340 73.01 -24.34 -13.86
C ALA A 340 72.82 -25.86 -13.67
N GLY A 341 71.67 -26.27 -13.13
CA GLY A 341 71.32 -27.69 -13.00
C GLY A 341 71.19 -28.40 -14.35
N LEU A 342 70.55 -27.77 -15.34
CA LEU A 342 70.43 -28.31 -16.70
C LEU A 342 71.79 -28.45 -17.40
N ASP A 343 72.69 -27.49 -17.18
CA ASP A 343 74.05 -27.54 -17.71
C ASP A 343 74.82 -28.73 -17.13
N SER A 344 74.72 -28.94 -15.81
CA SER A 344 75.31 -30.10 -15.13
C SER A 344 74.75 -31.45 -15.61
N VAL A 345 73.44 -31.52 -15.88
CA VAL A 345 72.80 -32.73 -16.46
C VAL A 345 73.30 -32.98 -17.88
N THR A 346 73.48 -31.92 -18.67
CA THR A 346 74.01 -32.01 -20.04
C THR A 346 75.45 -32.52 -20.03
N GLU A 347 76.29 -32.01 -19.13
CA GLU A 347 77.67 -32.48 -18.95
C GLU A 347 77.73 -33.95 -18.51
N GLN A 348 76.84 -34.39 -17.61
CA GLN A 348 76.72 -35.80 -17.24
C GLN A 348 76.28 -36.69 -18.41
N LEU A 349 75.37 -36.21 -19.26
CA LEU A 349 74.93 -36.91 -20.46
C LEU A 349 76.07 -37.04 -21.48
N GLU A 350 76.85 -35.98 -21.71
CA GLU A 350 78.00 -36.01 -22.61
C GLU A 350 79.08 -36.98 -22.11
N ARG A 351 79.38 -36.95 -20.81
CA ARG A 351 80.30 -37.89 -20.17
C ARG A 351 79.82 -39.33 -20.27
N THR A 352 78.52 -39.57 -20.06
CA THR A 352 77.92 -40.91 -20.18
C THR A 352 77.94 -41.38 -21.63
N GLY A 353 77.63 -40.49 -22.58
CA GLY A 353 77.69 -40.77 -24.02
C GLY A 353 79.09 -41.16 -24.48
N SER A 354 80.11 -40.39 -24.07
CA SER A 354 81.52 -40.69 -24.34
C SER A 354 81.94 -42.04 -23.74
N SER A 355 81.53 -42.34 -22.49
CA SER A 355 81.82 -43.63 -21.87
C SER A 355 81.16 -44.81 -22.60
N VAL A 356 79.93 -44.64 -23.07
CA VAL A 356 79.22 -45.67 -23.85
C VAL A 356 79.90 -45.87 -25.20
N GLU A 357 80.26 -44.79 -25.90
CA GLU A 357 80.96 -44.86 -27.18
C GLU A 357 82.30 -45.59 -27.05
N PHE A 358 83.08 -45.28 -26.00
CA PHE A 358 84.35 -45.96 -25.72
C PHE A 358 84.14 -47.46 -25.45
N GLY A 359 83.10 -47.81 -24.69
CA GLY A 359 82.73 -49.20 -24.42
C GLY A 359 82.32 -49.96 -25.69
N VAL A 360 81.53 -49.34 -26.57
CA VAL A 360 81.11 -49.92 -27.85
C VAL A 360 82.29 -50.06 -28.81
N LYS A 361 83.17 -49.07 -28.90
CA LYS A 361 84.41 -49.15 -29.70
C LYS A 361 85.28 -50.31 -29.22
N ARG A 362 85.48 -50.43 -27.91
CA ARG A 362 86.27 -51.53 -27.35
C ARG A 362 85.65 -52.90 -27.62
N LEU A 363 84.33 -53.02 -27.47
CA LEU A 363 83.59 -54.24 -27.82
C LEU A 363 83.72 -54.57 -29.31
N ARG A 364 83.65 -53.57 -30.17
CA ARG A 364 83.84 -53.73 -31.61
C ARG A 364 85.26 -54.17 -31.94
N ASP A 365 86.27 -53.51 -31.39
CA ASP A 365 87.68 -53.85 -31.60
C ASP A 365 87.99 -55.28 -31.11
N ASP A 366 87.47 -55.65 -29.94
CA ASP A 366 87.60 -57.02 -29.40
C ASP A 366 86.90 -58.04 -30.32
N LEU A 367 85.74 -57.70 -30.90
CA LEU A 367 85.01 -58.55 -31.82
C LEU A 367 85.73 -58.70 -33.16
N ASP A 368 86.35 -57.63 -33.68
CA ASP A 368 87.20 -57.65 -34.88
C ASP A 368 88.47 -58.50 -34.65
N VAL A 369 89.10 -58.40 -33.47
CA VAL A 369 90.24 -59.25 -33.07
C VAL A 369 89.84 -60.73 -33.01
N ILE A 370 88.69 -61.04 -32.43
CA ILE A 370 88.17 -62.42 -32.37
C ILE A 370 87.84 -62.92 -33.79
N HIS A 371 87.20 -62.09 -34.62
CA HIS A 371 86.88 -62.43 -36.01
C HIS A 371 88.14 -62.76 -36.81
N ASN A 372 89.17 -61.92 -36.76
CA ASN A 372 90.44 -62.17 -37.44
C ASN A 372 91.15 -63.45 -36.98
N ARG A 373 90.88 -63.93 -35.77
CA ARG A 373 91.42 -65.20 -35.27
C ARG A 373 90.67 -66.44 -35.77
N ILE A 374 89.43 -66.28 -36.21
CA ILE A 374 88.53 -67.38 -36.62
C ILE A 374 88.52 -67.57 -38.15
N THR A 375 88.65 -66.50 -38.95
CA THR A 375 88.38 -66.55 -40.41
C THR A 375 89.60 -66.78 -41.32
N GLY A 376 90.83 -66.96 -40.80
CA GLY A 376 91.99 -67.41 -41.59
C GLY A 376 93.15 -67.85 -40.67
N THR A 377 93.92 -68.95 -40.85
CA THR A 377 94.30 -69.75 -42.03
C THR A 377 94.57 -69.00 -43.31
#